data_AF-A0A8H2JIF3-F1
#
_entry.id   AF-A0A8H2JIF3-F1
#
_cell.length_a   1.000
_cell.length_b   1.000
_cell.length_c   1.000
_cell.angle_alpha   90.00
_cell.angle_beta   90.00
_cell.angle_gamma   90.00
#
_symmetry.space_group_name_H-M   'P 1'
#
loop_
_entity.id
_entity.type
_entity.pdbx_description
1 polymer ?
#
loop_
_entity_poly.entity_id
_entity_poly.type
_entity_poly.pdbx_seq_one_letter_code
_entity_poly.pdbx_strand_id
1 'polypeptide(L)'
;KVTLTIFDGKGKEIKQITKRTEADQLIRELMNLDAKQFSQIVLLPQGEFRNFLVSSSSEKETVLRHLFGTQFFQQFNERLKEKAKQQQQKLDHLEQELHLLQKRFVLVKEEEAAAGFEAVLSQWTNHQAILEKQ
;
A
#
# COMPACT_ATOMS: atom_id res chain seq x y z
N LYS A 1 -7.92 -46.02 -9.56
CA LYS A 1 -8.81 -45.94 -8.38
C LYS A 1 -8.07 -45.11 -7.34
N VAL A 2 -8.65 -44.02 -6.82
CA VAL A 2 -7.96 -43.14 -5.85
C VAL A 2 -8.42 -43.55 -4.45
N THR A 3 -7.49 -43.57 -3.51
CA THR A 3 -7.77 -43.90 -2.11
C THR A 3 -6.96 -42.99 -1.21
N LEU A 4 -7.65 -42.30 -0.30
CA LEU A 4 -7.07 -41.46 0.74
C LEU A 4 -7.45 -42.07 2.09
N THR A 5 -6.45 -42.49 2.85
CA THR A 5 -6.63 -43.15 4.15
C THR A 5 -6.04 -42.29 5.25
N ILE A 6 -6.82 -42.07 6.31
CA ILE A 6 -6.42 -41.29 7.48
C ILE A 6 -6.14 -42.28 8.62
N PHE A 7 -4.98 -42.12 9.26
CA PHE A 7 -4.55 -42.92 10.42
C PHE A 7 -4.46 -42.06 11.67
N ASP A 8 -4.70 -42.64 12.84
CA ASP A 8 -4.49 -41.98 14.12
C ASP A 8 -3.00 -41.98 14.52
N GLY A 9 -2.68 -41.33 15.65
CA GLY A 9 -1.31 -41.30 16.18
C GLY A 9 -0.75 -42.66 16.64
N LYS A 10 -1.57 -43.72 16.62
CA LYS A 10 -1.19 -45.11 16.91
C LYS A 10 -1.18 -45.98 15.65
N GLY A 11 -1.36 -45.39 14.47
CA GLY A 11 -1.35 -46.09 13.18
C GLY A 11 -2.64 -46.85 12.85
N LYS A 12 -3.72 -46.66 13.62
CA LYS A 12 -5.01 -47.28 13.32
C LYS A 12 -5.76 -46.45 12.28
N GLU A 13 -6.34 -47.13 11.29
CA GLU A 13 -7.17 -46.49 10.28
C GLU A 13 -8.44 -45.90 10.90
N ILE A 14 -8.66 -44.60 10.67
CA ILE A 14 -9.82 -43.86 11.17
C ILE A 14 -10.85 -43.58 10.08
N LYS A 15 -10.40 -43.39 8.84
CA LYS A 15 -11.28 -43.03 7.72
C LYS A 15 -10.62 -43.34 6.37
N GLN A 16 -11.41 -43.84 5.43
CA GLN A 16 -11.01 -44.05 4.05
C GLN A 16 -11.97 -43.34 3.10
N ILE A 17 -11.41 -42.58 2.15
CA ILE A 17 -12.13 -41.88 1.10
C ILE A 17 -11.72 -42.49 -0.23
N THR A 18 -12.71 -42.92 -1.03
CA THR A 18 -12.49 -43.60 -2.32
C THR A 18 -12.98 -42.78 -3.52
N LYS A 19 -13.79 -41.74 -3.26
CA LYS A 19 -14.21 -40.78 -4.29
C LYS A 19 -13.15 -39.70 -4.47
N ARG A 20 -12.78 -39.47 -5.72
CA ARG A 20 -11.74 -38.49 -6.09
C ARG A 20 -12.08 -37.08 -5.63
N THR A 21 -13.32 -36.63 -5.82
CA THR A 21 -13.75 -35.26 -5.46
C THR A 21 -13.64 -35.00 -3.95
N GLU A 22 -14.09 -35.95 -3.13
CA GLU A 22 -14.00 -35.84 -1.67
C GLU A 22 -12.54 -35.89 -1.19
N ALA A 23 -11.70 -36.71 -1.84
CA ALA A 23 -10.27 -36.75 -1.54
C ALA A 23 -9.56 -35.43 -1.94
N ASP A 24 -9.84 -34.91 -3.14
CA ASP A 24 -9.26 -33.66 -3.63
C ASP A 24 -9.64 -32.46 -2.73
N GLN A 25 -10.88 -32.44 -2.23
CA GLN A 25 -11.36 -31.40 -1.33
C GLN A 25 -10.70 -31.47 0.05
N LEU A 26 -10.60 -32.66 0.64
CA LEU A 26 -9.92 -32.84 1.92
C LEU A 26 -8.43 -32.48 1.83
N ILE A 27 -7.76 -32.87 0.73
CA ILE A 27 -6.36 -32.52 0.49
C ILE A 27 -6.20 -31.00 0.40
N ARG A 28 -7.09 -30.31 -0.32
CA ARG A 28 -7.09 -28.85 -0.40
C ARG A 28 -7.29 -28.20 0.96
N GLU A 29 -8.18 -28.71 1.81
CA GLU A 29 -8.42 -28.19 3.16
C GLU A 29 -7.24 -28.40 4.11
N LEU A 30 -6.54 -29.53 3.98
CA LEU A 30 -5.39 -29.86 4.84
C LEU A 30 -4.10 -29.15 4.41
N MET A 31 -3.84 -29.10 3.11
CA MET A 31 -2.59 -28.61 2.54
C MET A 31 -2.68 -27.16 2.08
N ASN A 32 -3.89 -26.58 1.99
CA ASN A 32 -4.19 -25.31 1.33
C ASN A 32 -3.67 -25.22 -0.12
N LEU A 33 -3.41 -26.38 -0.75
CA LEU A 33 -2.80 -26.50 -2.07
C LEU A 33 -3.55 -27.57 -2.87
N ASP A 34 -3.67 -27.37 -4.17
CA ASP A 34 -4.19 -28.39 -5.06
C ASP A 34 -3.11 -29.30 -5.64
N ALA A 35 -3.51 -30.43 -6.23
CA ALA A 35 -2.57 -31.43 -6.75
C ALA A 35 -1.59 -30.85 -7.79
N LYS A 36 -2.02 -29.85 -8.59
CA LYS A 36 -1.19 -29.22 -9.60
C LYS A 36 -0.13 -28.32 -8.94
N GLN A 37 -0.54 -27.52 -7.95
CA GLN A 37 0.35 -26.70 -7.14
C GLN A 37 1.34 -27.54 -6.34
N PHE A 38 0.86 -28.62 -5.72
CA PHE A 38 1.70 -29.57 -4.98
C PHE A 38 2.74 -30.23 -5.89
N SER A 39 2.33 -30.71 -7.08
CA SER A 39 3.29 -31.26 -8.05
C SER A 39 4.29 -30.22 -8.52
N GLN A 40 3.95 -28.94 -8.68
CA GLN A 40 4.94 -27.91 -9.02
C GLN A 40 5.96 -27.63 -7.90
N ILE A 41 5.54 -27.81 -6.63
CA ILE A 41 6.38 -27.55 -5.45
C ILE A 41 7.30 -28.75 -5.13
N VAL A 42 6.75 -29.97 -5.14
CA VAL A 42 7.45 -31.19 -4.71
C VAL A 42 8.07 -31.95 -5.88
N LEU A 43 7.43 -31.90 -7.04
CA LEU A 43 7.89 -32.46 -8.31
C LEU A 43 8.37 -31.31 -9.18
N LEU A 44 9.46 -30.67 -8.78
CA LEU A 44 10.24 -29.94 -9.77
C LEU A 44 10.54 -30.93 -10.90
N PRO A 45 10.18 -30.62 -12.16
CA PRO A 45 10.55 -31.45 -13.30
C PRO A 45 12.02 -31.79 -13.16
N GLN A 46 12.42 -33.08 -13.19
CA GLN A 46 13.82 -33.48 -13.05
C GLN A 46 14.68 -32.64 -14.03
N GLY A 47 15.33 -31.58 -13.53
CA GLY A 47 16.01 -30.55 -14.33
C GLY A 47 15.75 -29.09 -13.90
N GLU A 48 14.49 -28.69 -13.68
CA GLU A 48 14.10 -27.28 -13.46
C GLU A 48 14.47 -26.75 -12.06
N PHE A 49 14.67 -27.62 -11.07
CA PHE A 49 15.16 -27.20 -9.75
C PHE A 49 16.56 -26.60 -9.80
N ARG A 50 17.42 -27.11 -10.69
CA ARG A 50 18.75 -26.56 -10.84
C ARG A 50 18.64 -25.12 -11.33
N ASN A 51 17.83 -24.88 -12.37
CA ASN A 51 17.56 -23.55 -12.91
C ASN A 51 17.00 -22.60 -11.83
N PHE A 52 16.06 -23.08 -11.01
CA PHE A 52 15.58 -22.33 -9.86
C PHE A 52 16.70 -21.99 -8.86
N LEU A 53 17.60 -22.92 -8.51
CA LEU A 53 18.71 -22.65 -7.59
C LEU A 53 19.72 -21.63 -8.14
N VAL A 54 20.00 -21.65 -9.46
CA VAL A 54 20.91 -20.68 -10.10
C VAL A 54 20.24 -19.35 -10.46
N SER A 55 18.91 -19.28 -10.47
CA SER A 55 18.18 -18.06 -10.82
C SER A 55 18.43 -16.92 -9.83
N SER A 56 18.24 -15.71 -10.32
CA SER A 56 18.38 -14.48 -9.54
C SER A 56 17.32 -14.41 -8.43
N SER A 57 17.57 -13.60 -7.39
CA SER A 57 16.64 -13.48 -6.26
C SER A 57 15.24 -13.03 -6.69
N SER A 58 15.12 -12.18 -7.72
CA SER A 58 13.82 -11.72 -8.23
C SER A 58 13.05 -12.81 -8.98
N GLU A 59 13.74 -13.66 -9.73
CA GLU A 59 13.17 -14.81 -10.42
C GLU A 59 12.68 -15.85 -9.40
N LYS A 60 13.50 -16.16 -8.39
CA LYS A 60 13.10 -17.03 -7.27
C LYS A 60 11.86 -16.49 -6.57
N GLU A 61 11.85 -15.19 -6.26
CA GLU A 61 10.71 -14.54 -5.59
C GLU A 61 9.44 -14.65 -6.43
N THR A 62 9.52 -14.44 -7.75
CA THR A 62 8.37 -14.55 -8.67
C THR A 62 7.82 -15.98 -8.71
N VAL A 63 8.72 -16.97 -8.82
CA VAL A 63 8.35 -18.39 -8.84
C VAL A 63 7.72 -18.80 -7.51
N LEU A 64 8.35 -18.49 -6.38
CA LEU A 64 7.80 -18.78 -5.05
C LEU A 64 6.44 -18.11 -4.81
N ARG A 65 6.23 -16.90 -5.34
CA ARG A 65 4.95 -16.19 -5.22
C ARG A 65 3.84 -16.88 -5.99
N HIS A 66 4.15 -17.41 -7.16
CA HIS A 66 3.21 -18.21 -7.93
C HIS A 66 2.93 -19.55 -7.26
N LEU A 67 3.97 -20.21 -6.73
CA LEU A 67 3.88 -21.50 -6.05
C LEU A 67 3.02 -21.44 -4.77
N PHE A 68 3.22 -20.41 -3.94
CA PHE A 68 2.46 -20.26 -2.70
C PHE A 68 1.15 -19.47 -2.87
N GLY A 69 0.79 -19.08 -4.10
CA GLY A 69 -0.43 -18.33 -4.37
C GLY A 69 -0.45 -16.95 -3.67
N THR A 70 0.72 -16.35 -3.42
CA THR A 70 0.84 -15.10 -2.66
C THR A 70 0.77 -13.85 -3.54
N GLN A 71 0.33 -13.96 -4.80
CA GLN A 71 0.17 -12.80 -5.68
C GLN A 71 -0.79 -11.75 -5.12
N PHE A 72 -1.81 -12.19 -4.37
CA PHE A 72 -2.75 -11.29 -3.71
C PHE A 72 -2.03 -10.31 -2.75
N PHE A 73 -1.04 -10.78 -2.00
CA PHE A 73 -0.28 -9.94 -1.06
C PHE A 73 0.58 -8.90 -1.78
N GLN A 74 1.12 -9.24 -2.95
CA GLN A 74 1.82 -8.26 -3.77
C GLN A 74 0.88 -7.14 -4.24
N GLN A 75 -0.26 -7.50 -4.82
CA GLN A 75 -1.23 -6.52 -5.30
C GLN A 75 -1.74 -5.65 -4.15
N PHE A 76 -1.93 -6.24 -2.97
CA PHE A 76 -2.30 -5.52 -1.77
C PHE A 76 -1.22 -4.51 -1.36
N ASN A 77 0.04 -4.92 -1.33
CA ASN A 77 1.17 -4.03 -1.01
C ASN A 77 1.34 -2.91 -2.05
N GLU A 78 1.17 -3.21 -3.35
CA GLU A 78 1.22 -2.21 -4.41
C GLU A 78 0.11 -1.16 -4.23
N ARG A 79 -1.12 -1.59 -3.93
CA ARG A 79 -2.23 -0.67 -3.64
C ARG A 79 -1.97 0.19 -2.41
N LEU A 80 -1.39 -0.36 -1.35
CA LEU A 80 -1.02 0.40 -0.16
C LEU A 80 0.07 1.43 -0.48
N LYS A 81 1.09 1.04 -1.24
CA LYS A 81 2.17 1.92 -1.66
C LYS A 81 1.66 3.08 -2.53
N GLU A 82 0.73 2.79 -3.45
CA GLU A 82 0.10 3.82 -4.28
C GLU A 82 -0.72 4.81 -3.43
N LYS A 83 -1.51 4.31 -2.48
CA LYS A 83 -2.26 5.16 -1.54
C LYS A 83 -1.33 6.04 -0.69
N ALA A 84 -0.25 5.47 -0.16
CA ALA A 84 0.73 6.21 0.62
C ALA A 84 1.38 7.32 -0.22
N LYS A 85 1.76 7.02 -1.46
CA LYS A 85 2.33 8.00 -2.41
C LYS A 85 1.35 9.14 -2.71
N GLN A 86 0.08 8.82 -2.97
CA GLN A 86 -0.94 9.84 -3.22
C GLN A 86 -1.15 10.76 -2.00
N GLN A 87 -1.12 10.20 -0.79
CA GLN A 87 -1.28 10.99 0.42
C GLN A 87 -0.07 11.88 0.68
N GLN A 88 1.15 11.40 0.42
CA GLN A 88 2.36 12.21 0.50
C GLN A 88 2.30 13.39 -0.47
N GLN A 89 1.91 13.15 -1.73
CA GLN A 89 1.77 14.21 -2.73
C GLN A 89 0.78 15.31 -2.31
N LYS A 90 -0.31 14.94 -1.61
CA LYS A 90 -1.26 15.92 -1.07
C LYS A 90 -0.65 16.76 0.04
N LEU A 91 0.13 16.16 0.93
CA LEU A 91 0.84 16.88 1.99
C LEU A 91 1.85 17.87 1.38
N ASP A 92 2.67 17.39 0.45
CA ASP A 92 3.66 18.24 -0.24
C ASP A 92 2.97 19.43 -0.95
N HIS A 93 1.81 19.20 -1.56
CA HIS A 93 1.05 20.27 -2.21
C HIS A 93 0.49 21.29 -1.20
N LEU A 94 -0.07 20.81 -0.08
CA LEU A 94 -0.61 21.68 0.96
C LEU A 94 0.49 22.52 1.62
N GLU A 95 1.67 21.93 1.86
CA GLU A 95 2.83 22.65 2.37
C GLU A 95 3.28 23.76 1.40
N GLN A 96 3.28 23.49 0.09
CA GLN A 96 3.58 24.49 -0.93
C GLN A 96 2.55 25.62 -0.93
N GLU A 97 1.25 25.31 -0.83
CA GLU A 97 0.19 26.32 -0.75
C GLU A 97 0.35 27.20 0.50
N LEU A 98 0.57 26.60 1.67
CA LEU A 98 0.83 27.34 2.91
C LEU A 98 2.06 28.23 2.78
N HIS A 99 3.13 27.75 2.15
CA HIS A 99 4.34 28.52 1.93
C HIS A 99 4.11 29.73 1.01
N LEU A 100 3.30 29.58 -0.05
CA LEU A 100 2.92 30.67 -0.94
C LEU A 100 2.02 31.71 -0.25
N LEU A 101 1.05 31.24 0.55
CA LEU A 101 0.20 32.09 1.39
C LEU A 101 1.04 32.87 2.39
N GLN A 102 1.97 32.22 3.08
CA GLN A 102 2.87 32.89 4.04
C GLN A 102 3.70 33.99 3.36
N LYS A 103 4.21 33.75 2.14
CA LYS A 103 4.94 34.76 1.36
C LYS A 103 4.10 35.97 0.95
N ARG A 104 2.77 35.83 0.86
CA ARG A 104 1.86 36.95 0.57
C ARG A 104 1.64 37.87 1.78
N PHE A 105 1.84 37.38 2.99
CA PHE A 105 1.75 38.21 4.18
C PHE A 105 3.11 38.87 4.45
N VAL A 106 3.15 40.19 4.36
CA VAL A 106 4.24 40.99 4.92
C VAL A 106 3.91 41.17 6.40
N LEU A 107 4.69 40.52 7.28
CA LEU A 107 4.67 40.85 8.70
C LEU A 107 5.32 42.22 8.87
N VAL A 108 4.49 43.26 8.93
CA VAL A 108 4.93 44.61 9.28
C VAL A 108 5.16 44.63 10.78
N LYS A 109 6.33 45.11 11.21
CA LYS A 109 6.58 45.33 12.64
C LYS A 109 5.57 46.35 13.19
N GLU A 110 5.13 46.16 14.42
CA GLU A 110 4.09 46.99 15.05
C GLU A 110 4.36 48.50 14.93
N GLU A 111 5.64 48.90 15.02
CA GLU A 111 6.10 50.30 14.87
C GLU A 111 5.93 50.87 13.44
N GLU A 112 6.16 50.06 12.41
CA GLU A 112 5.99 50.47 11.00
C GLU A 112 4.51 50.47 10.58
N ALA A 113 3.72 49.55 11.16
CA ALA A 113 2.28 49.48 10.94
C ALA A 113 1.57 50.68 11.56
N ALA A 114 1.97 51.09 12.77
CA ALA A 114 1.44 52.28 13.45
C ALA A 114 1.74 53.56 12.65
N ALA A 115 2.97 53.72 12.16
CA ALA A 115 3.36 54.87 11.34
C ALA A 115 2.56 54.95 10.02
N GLY A 116 2.35 53.81 9.35
CA GLY A 116 1.50 53.74 8.15
C GLY A 116 0.04 54.08 8.43
N PHE A 117 -0.49 53.66 9.57
CA PHE A 117 -1.88 53.90 9.96
C PHE A 117 -2.12 55.38 10.34
N GLU A 118 -1.21 56.00 11.08
CA GLU A 118 -1.29 57.42 11.43
C GLU A 118 -1.20 58.32 10.19
N ALA A 119 -0.35 57.97 9.22
CA ALA A 119 -0.27 58.70 7.95
C ALA A 119 -1.58 58.63 7.15
N VAL A 120 -2.20 57.45 7.09
CA VAL A 120 -3.50 57.25 6.41
C VAL A 120 -4.63 57.99 7.13
N LEU A 121 -4.67 57.93 8.47
CA LEU A 121 -5.65 58.67 9.27
C LEU A 121 -5.48 60.19 9.09
N SER A 122 -4.25 60.69 9.06
CA SER A 122 -3.96 62.11 8.83
C SER A 122 -4.38 62.57 7.43
N GLN A 123 -4.24 61.73 6.41
CA GLN A 123 -4.72 62.02 5.07
C GLN A 123 -6.26 62.06 5.01
N TRP A 124 -6.93 61.12 5.70
CA TRP A 124 -8.38 61.08 5.75
C TRP A 124 -8.99 62.25 6.53
N THR A 125 -8.41 62.62 7.67
CA THR A 125 -8.88 63.77 8.46
C THR A 125 -8.67 65.09 7.72
N ASN A 126 -7.54 65.25 7.02
CA ASN A 126 -7.34 66.40 6.13
C ASN A 126 -8.39 66.45 5.01
N HIS A 127 -8.73 65.29 4.42
CA HIS A 127 -9.76 65.23 3.40
C HIS A 127 -11.14 65.61 3.94
N GLN A 128 -11.51 65.16 5.14
CA GLN A 128 -12.75 65.56 5.82
C GLN A 128 -12.79 67.07 6.09
N ALA A 129 -11.71 67.65 6.59
CA ALA A 129 -11.63 69.08 6.90
C ALA A 129 -11.73 69.98 5.64
N ILE A 130 -11.37 69.46 4.47
CA ILE A 130 -11.55 70.15 3.17
C ILE A 130 -13.03 70.09 2.75
N LEU A 131 -13.71 68.97 2.97
CA LEU A 131 -15.12 68.79 2.61
C LEU A 131 -16.06 69.60 3.51
N GLU A 132 -15.74 69.80 4.79
CA GLU A 132 -16.55 70.61 5.72
C GLU A 132 -16.38 72.13 5.54
N LYS A 133 -15.42 72.57 4.72
CA LYS A 133 -15.15 74.00 4.43
C LYS A 133 -15.75 74.48 3.10
N GLN A 134 -16.52 73.65 2.39
CA GLN A 134 -17.38 74.03 1.26
C GLN A 134 -18.82 74.20 1.71
#